data_AF-A0A958GP04-F1
#
_entry.id   AF-A0A958GP04-F1
#
_cell.length_a   1.000
_cell.length_b   1.000
_cell.length_c   1.000
_cell.angle_alpha   90.00
_cell.angle_beta   90.00
_cell.angle_gamma   90.00
#
_symmetry.space_group_name_H-M   'P 1'
#
loop_
_entity.id
_entity.type
_entity.pdbx_description
1 polymer ?
#
loop_
_entity_poly.entity_id
_entity_poly.type
_entity_poly.pdbx_seq_one_letter_code
_entity_poly.pdbx_strand_id
1 'polypeptide(L)'
;MNERLLGVVEASEKSVPLEITLLLLTIGLLILIWDIFERRSRRLQHGSGLSSEAELLSAKGSSRATTHELYAPELGLRSRPDALIREGEHIIPVDIKPMSSKIRDRHVVGLLMHMRLIEALEGVRPPYGILLMGSSKRQVRIKNTPEKQRWLDSLLDEMRSIRDQGIPAVPSPAPFKCRNCDVREVCAHSLANGSAE
;
A
#
# COMPACT_ATOMS: atom_id res chain seq x y z
N MET A 1 4.75 84.45 -18.27
CA MET A 1 4.33 84.02 -19.62
C MET A 1 5.25 82.88 -20.02
N ASN A 2 5.22 81.76 -19.28
CA ASN A 2 4.27 80.64 -19.38
C ASN A 2 4.16 80.13 -20.81
N GLU A 3 4.76 78.96 -21.10
CA GLU A 3 4.20 77.92 -22.00
C GLU A 3 5.15 76.74 -22.30
N ARG A 4 6.43 76.75 -21.90
CA ARG A 4 7.39 75.69 -22.33
C ARG A 4 7.64 74.54 -21.36
N LEU A 5 6.90 74.43 -20.26
CA LEU A 5 7.17 73.44 -19.18
C LEU A 5 6.10 72.36 -19.02
N LEU A 6 5.17 72.21 -19.98
CA LEU A 6 4.07 71.24 -19.90
C LEU A 6 4.25 69.97 -20.76
N GLY A 7 5.36 69.82 -21.49
CA GLY A 7 5.49 68.79 -22.53
C GLY A 7 6.27 67.51 -22.19
N VAL A 8 6.71 67.29 -20.94
CA VAL A 8 7.61 66.15 -20.62
C VAL A 8 7.10 65.26 -19.48
N VAL A 9 5.88 65.49 -19.00
CA VAL A 9 5.27 64.67 -17.94
C VAL A 9 3.96 64.04 -18.43
N GLU A 10 3.91 63.60 -19.68
CA GLU A 10 3.03 62.50 -20.05
C GLU A 10 3.81 61.22 -19.75
N ALA A 11 3.82 60.85 -18.47
CA ALA A 11 4.19 59.53 -18.03
C ALA A 11 3.35 58.56 -18.86
N SER A 12 4.01 57.84 -19.76
CA SER A 12 3.45 56.76 -20.54
C SER A 12 2.97 55.69 -19.56
N GLU A 13 1.74 55.83 -19.06
CA GLU A 13 0.96 54.77 -18.47
C GLU A 13 0.69 53.77 -19.59
N LYS A 14 1.70 52.94 -19.88
CA LYS A 14 1.52 51.74 -20.68
C LYS A 14 0.70 50.81 -19.81
N SER A 15 -0.62 51.00 -19.83
CA SER A 15 -1.58 50.07 -19.27
C SER A 15 -1.35 48.75 -19.99
N VAL A 16 -0.77 47.79 -19.25
CA VAL A 16 -0.59 46.44 -19.75
C VAL A 16 -2.00 45.96 -20.12
N PRO A 17 -2.25 45.54 -21.37
CA PRO A 17 -3.59 45.19 -21.78
C PRO A 17 -4.13 44.11 -20.85
N LEU A 18 -5.37 44.29 -20.39
CA LEU A 18 -6.01 43.47 -19.36
C LEU A 18 -5.88 41.97 -19.66
N GLU A 19 -5.91 41.60 -20.93
CA GLU A 19 -5.71 40.24 -21.43
C GLU A 19 -4.34 39.66 -21.06
N ILE A 20 -3.27 40.43 -21.17
CA ILE A 20 -1.91 40.00 -20.79
C ILE A 20 -1.83 39.84 -19.27
N THR A 21 -2.44 40.74 -18.50
CA THR A 21 -2.50 40.64 -17.04
C THR A 21 -3.25 39.38 -16.59
N LEU A 22 -4.38 39.07 -17.25
CA LEU A 22 -5.17 37.87 -16.99
C LEU A 22 -4.41 36.59 -17.36
N LEU A 23 -3.71 36.61 -18.50
CA LEU A 23 -2.90 35.49 -18.97
C LEU A 23 -1.73 35.20 -18.01
N LEU A 24 -1.04 36.22 -17.51
CA LEU A 24 0.03 36.04 -16.53
C LEU A 24 -0.48 35.49 -15.19
N LEU A 25 -1.65 35.95 -14.73
CA LEU A 25 -2.29 35.42 -13.51
C LEU A 25 -2.69 33.95 -13.65
N THR A 26 -3.27 33.57 -14.79
CA THR A 26 -3.66 32.16 -15.04
C THR A 26 -2.45 31.25 -15.11
N ILE A 27 -1.38 31.65 -15.81
CA ILE A 27 -0.12 30.89 -15.87
C ILE A 27 0.50 30.76 -14.47
N GLY A 28 0.53 31.85 -13.69
CA GLY A 28 1.00 31.83 -12.31
C GLY A 28 0.20 30.86 -11.43
N LEU A 29 -1.13 30.84 -11.56
CA LEU A 29 -1.99 29.90 -10.83
C LEU A 29 -1.73 28.45 -11.24
N LEU A 30 -1.56 28.17 -12.54
CA LEU A 30 -1.24 26.83 -13.04
C LEU A 30 0.11 26.33 -12.51
N ILE A 31 1.13 27.19 -12.47
CA ILE A 31 2.44 26.85 -11.89
C ILE A 31 2.31 26.57 -10.39
N LEU A 32 1.55 27.37 -9.65
CA LEU A 32 1.32 27.12 -8.22
C LEU A 32 0.54 25.83 -7.97
N ILE A 33 -0.49 25.54 -8.76
CA ILE A 33 -1.25 24.29 -8.68
C ILE A 33 -0.33 23.11 -9.00
N TRP A 34 0.51 23.22 -10.02
CA TRP A 34 1.49 22.19 -10.37
C TRP A 34 2.49 21.97 -9.23
N ASP A 35 3.10 23.03 -8.69
CA ASP A 35 4.07 22.93 -7.58
C ASP A 35 3.42 22.35 -6.32
N ILE A 36 2.17 22.73 -5.99
CA ILE A 36 1.42 22.15 -4.88
C ILE A 36 1.10 20.67 -5.15
N PHE A 37 0.66 20.33 -6.36
CA PHE A 37 0.36 18.95 -6.75
C PHE A 37 1.61 18.08 -6.71
N GLU A 38 2.74 18.58 -7.20
CA GLU A 38 4.03 17.91 -7.20
C GLU A 38 4.57 17.76 -5.77
N ARG A 39 4.51 18.80 -4.94
CA ARG A 39 4.87 18.70 -3.52
C ARG A 39 3.95 17.75 -2.75
N ARG A 40 2.66 17.72 -3.05
CA ARG A 40 1.69 16.79 -2.44
C ARG A 40 1.97 15.35 -2.89
N SER A 41 2.27 15.15 -4.17
CA SER A 41 2.67 13.86 -4.73
C SER A 41 3.99 13.36 -4.12
N ARG A 42 5.00 14.24 -4.02
CA ARG A 42 6.29 13.95 -3.35
C ARG A 42 6.10 13.67 -1.86
N ARG A 43 5.26 14.41 -1.13
CA ARG A 43 4.90 14.11 0.28
C ARG A 43 4.18 12.78 0.44
N LEU A 44 3.37 12.37 -0.54
CA LEU A 44 2.72 11.04 -0.55
C LEU A 44 3.72 9.90 -0.81
N GLN A 45 4.80 10.17 -1.55
CA GLN A 45 5.88 9.21 -1.84
C GLN A 45 6.93 9.12 -0.71
N HIS A 46 7.29 10.25 -0.08
CA HIS A 46 8.37 10.33 0.92
C HIS A 46 8.04 9.71 2.29
N GLY A 47 6.80 9.28 2.51
CA GLY A 47 6.40 8.57 3.73
C GLY A 47 6.69 7.05 3.74
N SER A 48 7.39 6.51 2.74
CA SER A 48 7.50 5.06 2.52
C SER A 48 8.79 4.40 3.06
N GLY A 49 9.81 5.19 3.43
CA GLY A 49 11.07 4.67 3.98
C GLY A 49 11.80 3.66 3.08
N LEU A 50 11.48 3.68 1.78
CA LEU A 50 12.15 2.91 0.76
C LEU A 50 13.57 3.46 0.56
N SER A 51 14.53 2.56 0.33
CA SER A 51 15.89 2.97 -0.01
C SER A 51 15.88 3.82 -1.28
N SER A 52 16.86 4.72 -1.45
CA SER A 52 16.97 5.60 -2.62
C SER A 52 17.04 4.84 -3.96
N GLU A 53 17.28 3.53 -3.91
CA GLU A 53 17.49 2.64 -5.06
C GLU A 53 16.32 1.68 -5.30
N ALA A 54 15.27 1.72 -4.47
CA ALA A 54 14.13 0.83 -4.62
C ALA A 54 13.24 1.24 -5.80
N GLU A 55 13.13 0.37 -6.80
CA GLU A 55 12.25 0.58 -7.96
C GLU A 55 10.86 -0.03 -7.68
N LEU A 56 9.79 0.73 -7.91
CA LEU A 56 8.43 0.23 -7.74
C LEU A 56 8.02 -0.60 -8.97
N LEU A 57 7.85 -1.91 -8.79
CA LEU A 57 7.39 -2.80 -9.86
C LEU A 57 5.87 -2.79 -10.00
N SER A 58 5.15 -2.80 -8.87
CA SER A 58 3.69 -2.89 -8.83
C SER A 58 3.14 -2.20 -7.61
N ALA A 59 2.02 -1.49 -7.75
CA ALA A 59 1.24 -0.96 -6.64
C ALA A 59 -0.26 -0.98 -6.97
N LYS A 60 -1.04 -1.51 -6.03
CA LYS A 60 -2.50 -1.54 -6.11
C LYS A 60 -3.06 -0.12 -6.17
N GLY A 61 -3.87 0.15 -7.20
CA GLY A 61 -4.50 1.46 -7.42
C GLY A 61 -3.64 2.47 -8.17
N SER A 62 -2.45 2.10 -8.65
CA SER A 62 -1.69 2.93 -9.58
C SER A 62 -2.13 2.66 -11.02
N SER A 63 -2.31 3.71 -11.83
CA SER A 63 -2.62 3.60 -13.26
C SER A 63 -1.41 3.15 -14.10
N ARG A 64 -0.21 3.22 -13.52
CA ARG A 64 1.06 2.95 -14.20
C ARG A 64 1.66 1.56 -13.90
N ALA A 65 1.21 0.88 -12.85
CA ALA A 65 1.79 -0.40 -12.45
C ALA A 65 0.71 -1.49 -12.36
N THR A 66 0.87 -2.54 -13.16
CA THR A 66 -0.02 -3.70 -13.19
C THR A 66 -0.03 -4.37 -11.83
N THR A 67 -1.21 -4.61 -11.26
CA THR A 67 -1.25 -5.35 -9.99
C THR A 67 -0.84 -6.80 -10.24
N HIS A 68 0.30 -7.22 -9.70
CA HIS A 68 0.77 -8.61 -9.80
C HIS A 68 0.01 -9.49 -8.82
N GLU A 69 -0.90 -10.31 -9.34
CA GLU A 69 -1.37 -11.50 -8.66
C GLU A 69 -0.30 -12.57 -8.80
N LEU A 70 0.18 -13.09 -7.66
CA LEU A 70 1.18 -14.14 -7.60
C LEU A 70 0.45 -15.47 -7.43
N TYR A 71 0.72 -16.42 -8.32
CA TYR A 71 0.08 -17.73 -8.30
C TYR A 71 1.09 -18.82 -8.64
N ALA A 72 1.21 -19.80 -7.76
CA ALA A 72 2.09 -20.96 -7.91
C ALA A 72 1.24 -22.23 -7.81
N PRO A 73 0.87 -22.87 -8.94
CA PRO A 73 0.08 -24.10 -8.97
C PRO A 73 0.69 -25.23 -8.16
N GLU A 74 2.01 -25.39 -8.23
CA GLU A 74 2.79 -26.42 -7.52
C GLU A 74 2.69 -26.30 -6.00
N LEU A 75 2.47 -25.09 -5.48
CA LEU A 75 2.22 -24.84 -4.06
C LEU A 75 0.73 -24.85 -3.71
N GLY A 76 -0.15 -24.73 -4.71
CA GLY A 76 -1.57 -24.46 -4.51
C GLY A 76 -1.82 -23.12 -3.81
N LEU A 77 -0.94 -22.13 -4.00
CA LEU A 77 -0.99 -20.84 -3.32
C LEU A 77 -1.21 -19.69 -4.30
N ARG A 78 -1.99 -18.71 -3.85
CA ARG A 78 -2.28 -17.47 -4.55
C ARG A 78 -2.19 -16.30 -3.58
N SER A 79 -1.61 -15.19 -4.01
CA SER A 79 -1.54 -13.98 -3.21
C SER A 79 -1.54 -12.72 -4.05
N ARG A 80 -1.96 -11.61 -3.46
CA ARG A 80 -1.96 -10.30 -4.10
C ARG A 80 -1.38 -9.25 -3.15
N PRO A 81 -0.05 -9.02 -3.15
CA PRO A 81 0.55 -7.99 -2.32
C PRO A 81 0.05 -6.61 -2.72
N ASP A 82 0.01 -5.67 -1.77
CA ASP A 82 -0.39 -4.29 -2.05
C ASP A 82 0.61 -3.57 -2.97
N ALA A 83 1.90 -3.89 -2.83
CA ALA A 83 2.95 -3.47 -3.75
C ALA A 83 4.14 -4.45 -3.79
N LEU A 84 4.92 -4.35 -4.87
CA LEU A 84 6.21 -5.04 -5.06
C LEU A 84 7.26 -3.98 -5.39
N ILE A 85 8.40 -4.04 -4.71
CA ILE A 85 9.57 -3.21 -5.00
C ILE A 85 10.74 -4.10 -5.40
N ARG A 86 11.61 -3.61 -6.27
CA ARG A 86 12.89 -4.23 -6.60
C ARG A 86 13.99 -3.53 -5.83
N GLU A 87 14.78 -4.29 -5.08
CA GLU A 87 15.99 -3.82 -4.40
C GLU A 87 17.14 -4.75 -4.80
N GLY A 88 17.98 -4.30 -5.73
CA GLY A 88 18.99 -5.14 -6.38
C GLY A 88 18.34 -6.32 -7.13
N GLU A 89 18.76 -7.54 -6.82
CA GLU A 89 18.19 -8.77 -7.39
C GLU A 89 16.93 -9.26 -6.66
N HIS A 90 16.56 -8.62 -5.54
CA HIS A 90 15.44 -9.07 -4.73
C HIS A 90 14.15 -8.33 -5.07
N ILE A 91 13.05 -9.08 -5.15
CA ILE A 91 11.70 -8.53 -5.16
C ILE A 91 11.14 -8.57 -3.74
N ILE A 92 10.88 -7.41 -3.16
CA ILE A 92 10.42 -7.25 -1.78
C ILE A 92 8.91 -6.95 -1.80
N PRO A 93 8.08 -7.79 -1.16
CA PRO A 93 6.65 -7.52 -1.05
C PRO A 93 6.35 -6.49 0.03
N VAL A 94 5.33 -5.66 -0.23
CA VAL A 94 4.86 -4.62 0.67
C VAL A 94 3.36 -4.78 0.91
N ASP A 95 2.97 -4.79 2.19
CA ASP A 95 1.59 -4.94 2.63
C ASP A 95 1.16 -3.75 3.52
N ILE A 96 0.00 -3.18 3.26
CA ILE A 96 -0.49 -1.97 3.93
C ILE A 96 -1.62 -2.32 4.88
N LYS A 97 -1.47 -1.98 6.16
CA LYS A 97 -2.47 -2.21 7.23
C LYS A 97 -2.86 -0.88 7.88
N PRO A 98 -3.69 -0.06 7.23
CA PRO A 98 -3.96 1.32 7.65
C PRO A 98 -4.70 1.42 8.99
N MET A 99 -5.53 0.42 9.31
CA MET A 99 -6.34 0.38 10.54
C MET A 99 -5.67 -0.35 11.70
N SER A 100 -4.41 -0.79 11.55
CA SER A 100 -3.71 -1.56 12.57
C SER A 100 -2.48 -0.81 13.08
N SER A 101 -2.44 -0.52 14.38
CA SER A 101 -1.26 0.06 15.04
C SER A 101 -0.26 -1.01 15.50
N LYS A 102 -0.77 -2.19 15.90
CA LYS A 102 0.01 -3.35 16.35
C LYS A 102 0.14 -4.41 15.25
N ILE A 103 1.33 -5.00 15.17
CA ILE A 103 1.58 -6.17 14.32
C ILE A 103 0.91 -7.37 14.97
N ARG A 104 0.33 -8.24 14.14
CA ARG A 104 -0.34 -9.47 14.53
C ARG A 104 0.11 -10.57 13.59
N ASP A 105 -0.01 -11.80 14.05
CA ASP A 105 0.45 -12.98 13.31
C ASP A 105 -0.13 -13.06 11.91
N ARG A 106 -1.43 -12.81 11.74
CA ARG A 106 -2.07 -12.75 10.41
C ARG A 106 -1.42 -11.77 9.43
N HIS A 107 -0.82 -10.67 9.91
CA HIS A 107 -0.13 -9.71 9.05
C HIS A 107 1.22 -10.27 8.62
N VAL A 108 1.91 -10.95 9.54
CA VAL A 108 3.20 -11.59 9.29
C VAL A 108 3.02 -12.77 8.33
N VAL A 109 2.08 -13.68 8.61
CA VAL A 109 1.80 -14.88 7.80
C VAL A 109 1.41 -14.51 6.37
N GLY A 110 0.54 -13.51 6.18
CA GLY A 110 0.20 -13.04 4.82
C GLY A 110 1.43 -12.54 4.06
N LEU A 111 2.31 -11.80 4.73
CA LEU A 111 3.56 -11.33 4.13
C LEU A 111 4.56 -12.46 3.85
N LEU A 112 4.65 -13.47 4.73
CA LEU A 112 5.45 -14.67 4.51
C LEU A 112 4.99 -15.44 3.27
N MET A 113 3.68 -15.52 3.05
CA MET A 113 3.09 -16.14 1.86
C MET A 113 3.48 -15.40 0.58
N HIS A 114 3.49 -14.06 0.58
CA HIS A 114 4.00 -13.28 -0.55
C HIS A 114 5.45 -13.62 -0.85
N MET A 115 6.30 -13.66 0.17
CA MET A 115 7.73 -13.99 0.00
C MET A 115 7.95 -15.42 -0.51
N ARG A 116 7.14 -16.39 -0.03
CA ARG A 116 7.19 -17.77 -0.52
C ARG A 116 6.84 -17.86 -2.01
N LEU A 117 5.81 -17.15 -2.44
CA LEU A 117 5.39 -17.12 -3.84
C LEU A 117 6.42 -16.43 -4.74
N ILE A 118 7.01 -15.33 -4.28
CA ILE A 118 8.09 -14.66 -5.01
C ILE A 118 9.30 -15.59 -5.16
N GLU A 119 9.70 -16.29 -4.10
CA GLU A 119 10.81 -17.26 -4.16
C GLU A 119 10.54 -18.38 -5.17
N ALA A 120 9.30 -18.90 -5.23
CA ALA A 120 8.92 -19.95 -6.18
C ALA A 120 8.91 -19.46 -7.63
N LEU A 121 8.43 -18.24 -7.87
CA LEU A 121 8.28 -17.68 -9.22
C LEU A 121 9.58 -17.12 -9.80
N GLU A 122 10.38 -16.46 -8.96
CA GLU A 122 11.59 -15.74 -9.40
C GLU A 122 12.87 -16.56 -9.16
N GLY A 123 12.79 -17.65 -8.37
CA GLY A 123 13.95 -18.45 -7.97
C GLY A 123 14.88 -17.79 -6.94
N VAL A 124 14.61 -16.52 -6.57
CA VAL A 124 15.41 -15.74 -5.62
C VAL A 124 14.58 -15.46 -4.37
N ARG A 125 15.05 -15.92 -3.21
CA ARG A 125 14.39 -15.67 -1.93
C ARG A 125 14.45 -14.18 -1.54
N PRO A 126 13.30 -13.52 -1.28
CA PRO A 126 13.30 -12.19 -0.68
C PRO A 126 13.87 -12.25 0.74
N PRO A 127 14.86 -11.43 1.12
CA PRO A 127 15.44 -11.45 2.47
C PRO A 127 14.48 -10.94 3.54
N TYR A 128 13.50 -10.11 3.15
CA TYR A 128 12.46 -9.59 4.02
C TYR A 128 11.26 -9.13 3.20
N GLY A 129 10.17 -8.80 3.90
CA GLY A 129 9.03 -8.06 3.37
C GLY A 129 8.76 -6.83 4.24
N ILE A 130 7.91 -5.92 3.76
CA ILE A 130 7.59 -4.67 4.44
C ILE A 130 6.10 -4.62 4.82
N LEU A 131 5.82 -4.27 6.07
CA LEU A 131 4.50 -3.88 6.53
C LEU A 131 4.44 -2.36 6.73
N LEU A 132 3.47 -1.70 6.12
CA LEU A 132 3.14 -0.30 6.38
C LEU A 132 1.95 -0.24 7.36
N MET A 133 2.21 0.19 8.59
CA MET A 133 1.28 0.10 9.72
C MET A 133 0.65 1.45 10.06
N GLY A 134 -0.67 1.47 10.24
CA GLY A 134 -1.40 2.64 10.71
C GLY A 134 -1.52 3.76 9.68
N SER A 135 -2.19 4.85 10.07
CA SER A 135 -2.35 6.05 9.24
C SER A 135 -1.03 6.78 8.96
N SER A 136 -0.07 6.68 9.88
CA SER A 136 1.28 7.23 9.73
C SER A 136 2.20 6.38 8.84
N LYS A 137 1.71 5.26 8.29
CA LYS A 137 2.47 4.33 7.44
C LYS A 137 3.81 3.89 8.06
N ARG A 138 3.82 3.63 9.37
CA ARG A 138 5.02 3.16 10.07
C ARG A 138 5.53 1.89 9.41
N GLN A 139 6.73 1.96 8.85
CA GLN A 139 7.35 0.85 8.14
C GLN A 139 7.92 -0.17 9.13
N VAL A 140 7.67 -1.45 8.89
CA VAL A 140 8.27 -2.55 9.65
C VAL A 140 8.77 -3.62 8.68
N ARG A 141 10.06 -3.94 8.77
CA ARG A 141 10.67 -5.04 7.99
C ARG A 141 10.50 -6.37 8.72
N ILE A 142 9.93 -7.36 8.03
CA ILE A 142 9.79 -8.73 8.51
C ILE A 142 10.81 -9.60 7.78
N LYS A 143 11.87 -10.03 8.48
CA LYS A 143 12.88 -10.94 7.93
C LYS A 143 12.26 -12.26 7.47
N ASN A 144 12.70 -12.78 6.33
CA ASN A 144 12.31 -14.06 5.77
C ASN A 144 13.23 -15.19 6.27
N THR A 145 13.04 -15.61 7.52
CA THR A 145 13.88 -16.64 8.13
C THR A 145 13.34 -18.04 7.85
N PRO A 146 14.19 -19.08 7.81
CA PRO A 146 13.74 -20.47 7.66
C PRO A 146 12.75 -20.90 8.74
N GLU A 147 12.88 -20.39 9.96
CA GLU A 147 11.94 -20.63 11.06
C GLU A 147 10.54 -20.10 10.75
N LYS A 148 10.43 -18.87 10.25
CA LYS A 148 9.13 -18.30 9.87
C LYS A 148 8.52 -19.01 8.67
N GLN A 149 9.36 -19.48 7.73
CA GLN A 149 8.89 -20.27 6.60
C GLN A 149 8.35 -21.63 7.08
N ARG A 150 9.01 -22.30 8.03
CA ARG A 150 8.47 -23.51 8.69
C ARG A 150 7.17 -23.25 9.44
N TRP A 151 7.04 -22.09 10.09
CA TRP A 151 5.78 -21.69 10.72
C TRP A 151 4.66 -21.51 9.67
N LEU A 152 4.94 -20.86 8.54
CA LEU A 152 4.00 -20.78 7.42
C LEU A 152 3.62 -22.19 6.93
N ASP A 153 4.59 -23.09 6.74
CA ASP A 153 4.33 -24.47 6.30
C ASP A 153 3.40 -25.19 7.27
N SER A 154 3.64 -25.09 8.59
CA SER A 154 2.76 -25.72 9.59
C SER A 154 1.31 -25.23 9.51
N LEU A 155 1.09 -23.93 9.24
CA LEU A 155 -0.25 -23.36 9.11
C LEU A 155 -0.93 -23.83 7.82
N LEU A 156 -0.18 -23.90 6.72
CA LEU A 156 -0.70 -24.40 5.45
C LEU A 156 -1.07 -25.87 5.53
N ASP A 157 -0.24 -26.68 6.21
CA ASP A 157 -0.48 -28.10 6.40
C ASP A 157 -1.68 -28.36 7.31
N GLU A 158 -1.87 -27.56 8.36
CA GLU A 158 -3.09 -27.57 9.17
C GLU A 158 -4.33 -27.23 8.32
N MET A 159 -4.26 -26.17 7.50
CA MET A 159 -5.38 -25.80 6.63
C MET A 159 -5.72 -26.89 5.62
N ARG A 160 -4.70 -27.54 5.04
CA ARG A 160 -4.85 -28.64 4.09
C ARG A 160 -5.42 -29.89 4.75
N SER A 161 -4.99 -30.23 5.97
CA SER A 161 -5.51 -31.40 6.69
C SER A 161 -6.98 -31.22 7.06
N ILE A 162 -7.39 -30.01 7.46
CA ILE A 162 -8.80 -29.68 7.71
C ILE A 162 -9.62 -29.83 6.42
N ARG A 163 -9.12 -29.29 5.31
CA ARG A 163 -9.84 -29.26 4.02
C ARG A 163 -9.92 -30.64 3.34
N ASP A 164 -8.79 -31.35 3.27
CA ASP A 164 -8.62 -32.53 2.40
C ASP A 164 -8.73 -33.85 3.16
N GLN A 165 -8.41 -33.86 4.46
CA GLN A 165 -8.39 -35.08 5.29
C GLN A 165 -9.56 -35.11 6.28
N GLY A 166 -10.38 -34.06 6.33
CA GLY A 166 -11.54 -33.95 7.23
C GLY A 166 -11.16 -33.85 8.70
N ILE A 167 -9.94 -33.42 9.02
CA ILE A 167 -9.56 -33.16 10.43
C ILE A 167 -10.42 -32.01 10.95
N PRO A 168 -11.09 -32.15 12.10
CA PRO A 168 -11.88 -31.06 12.66
C PRO A 168 -11.00 -29.84 12.96
N ALA A 169 -11.43 -28.66 12.50
CA ALA A 169 -10.80 -27.41 12.88
C ALA A 169 -10.98 -27.16 14.40
N VAL A 170 -9.96 -26.61 15.06
CA VAL A 170 -10.08 -26.22 16.47
C VAL A 170 -10.79 -24.87 16.56
N PRO A 171 -12.02 -24.80 17.09
CA PRO A 171 -12.74 -23.54 17.18
C PRO A 171 -12.09 -22.62 18.23
N SER A 172 -11.82 -21.38 17.86
CA SER A 172 -11.35 -20.33 18.77
C SER A 172 -12.30 -19.12 18.68
N PRO A 173 -13.54 -19.25 19.18
CA PRO A 173 -14.53 -18.20 19.04
C PRO A 173 -14.14 -16.94 19.84
N ALA A 174 -14.42 -15.78 19.27
CA ALA A 174 -14.17 -14.50 19.92
C ALA A 174 -15.34 -13.56 19.62
N PRO A 175 -16.00 -12.94 20.61
CA PRO A 175 -17.25 -12.20 20.40
C PRO A 175 -17.15 -11.16 19.27
N PHE A 176 -16.05 -10.38 19.24
CA PHE A 176 -15.84 -9.39 18.19
C PHE A 176 -15.67 -9.99 16.79
N LYS A 177 -15.01 -11.15 16.66
CA LYS A 177 -14.86 -11.83 15.37
C LYS A 177 -16.18 -12.48 14.93
N CYS A 178 -16.87 -13.19 15.84
CA CYS A 178 -18.12 -13.86 15.55
C CYS A 178 -19.21 -12.88 15.09
N ARG A 179 -19.32 -11.70 15.71
CA ARG A 179 -20.27 -10.66 15.28
C ARG A 179 -20.05 -10.18 13.85
N ASN A 180 -18.81 -10.20 13.36
CA ASN A 180 -18.43 -9.74 12.02
C ASN A 180 -18.10 -10.90 11.07
N CYS A 181 -18.46 -12.13 11.41
CA CYS A 181 -18.17 -13.31 10.61
C CYS A 181 -19.31 -13.60 9.65
N ASP A 182 -19.01 -13.70 8.35
CA ASP A 182 -20.02 -13.89 7.30
C ASP A 182 -20.70 -15.27 7.37
N VAL A 183 -20.06 -16.25 7.99
CA VAL A 183 -20.60 -17.62 8.16
C VAL A 183 -21.20 -17.85 9.56
N ARG A 184 -21.43 -16.80 10.34
CA ARG A 184 -21.88 -16.92 11.74
C ARG A 184 -23.19 -17.67 11.91
N GLU A 185 -24.11 -17.60 10.94
CA GLU A 185 -25.45 -18.20 11.03
C GLU A 185 -25.41 -19.73 10.98
N VAL A 186 -24.42 -20.29 10.28
CA VAL A 186 -24.23 -21.74 10.13
C VAL A 186 -23.12 -22.30 11.03
N CYS A 187 -22.43 -21.43 11.78
CA CYS A 187 -21.33 -21.83 12.66
C CYS A 187 -21.86 -22.23 14.04
N ALA A 188 -21.75 -23.52 14.36
CA ALA A 188 -22.14 -24.07 15.66
C ALA A 188 -21.36 -23.49 16.87
N HIS A 189 -20.22 -22.83 16.63
CA HIS A 189 -19.40 -22.19 17.67
C HIS A 189 -19.54 -20.66 17.71
N SER A 190 -20.54 -20.10 17.03
CA SER A 190 -20.78 -18.65 17.00
C SER A 190 -21.21 -18.13 18.38
N LEU A 191 -20.52 -17.11 18.90
CA LEU A 191 -20.95 -16.36 20.10
C LEU A 191 -21.90 -15.20 19.78
N ALA A 192 -22.24 -14.99 18.50
CA ALA A 192 -23.11 -13.90 18.07
C ALA A 192 -24.58 -14.30 18.01
N ASN A 193 -24.84 -15.57 17.74
CA ASN A 193 -26.16 -16.16 17.83
C ASN A 193 -26.29 -16.50 19.31
N GLY A 194 -27.12 -15.78 20.07
CA GLY A 194 -27.35 -16.09 21.47
C GLY A 194 -27.58 -17.59 21.61
N SER A 195 -26.88 -18.23 22.54
CA SER A 195 -26.99 -19.66 22.85
C SER A 195 -28.47 -20.07 22.83
N ALA A 196 -28.86 -20.81 21.80
CA ALA A 196 -30.06 -21.62 21.88
C ALA A 196 -29.70 -22.80 22.79
N GLU A 197 -30.33 -22.78 23.97
CA GLU A 197 -30.32 -23.78 25.06
C GLU A 197 -29.15 -23.74 26.06
#